data_AF-A0A349XXT6-F1
#
_entry.id   AF-A0A349XXT6-F1
#
_cell.length_a   1.000
_cell.length_b   1.000
_cell.length_c   1.000
_cell.angle_alpha   90.00
_cell.angle_beta   90.00
_cell.angle_gamma   90.00
#
_symmetry.space_group_name_H-M   'P 1'
#
loop_
_entity.id
_entity.type
_entity.pdbx_description
1 polymer ?
#
loop_
_entity_poly.entity_id
_entity_poly.type
_entity_poly.pdbx_seq_one_letter_code
_entity_poly.pdbx_strand_id
1 'polypeptide(L)'
;MRMSQMEIRASHQIAIDGMTCASCVGRVEKAIARVPGVLKASVNLATERADISFSGSPDVPAVIAAVRNAGYGVEEKTIELDIEGMTCASCVGRVEKALKAVSGVSEASVNLATERAAIRVAGNAASTATLGEAIRRAGYTAKEIVADSAGEVEQDRRAVELRSLKINLAVAAALTLPVFVLEMGSHLVPAIHDIVMETVGMRESWYLQFVLTTLVLFGPGLRFFKKGIPALLRLAPDMNSLVVLGTAAAWGFSVVATFLPEILPRGTANVYYEAAAVIVTLILLGRFLEARAKGRTSEAIKRLLGLQAKSARVLRDGETVDVPLQDVRAGDVIIVRPGEKVPVDGVILSGSSYVDESMITGEPVPVTKTAGSEVVGGTVNRNGSFTFRATKVGADTLIAQIIRMV
;
A
#
# COMPACT_ATOMS: atom_id res chain seq x y z
N MET A 1 -12.86 22.41 45.23
CA MET A 1 -13.55 21.13 44.94
C MET A 1 -14.18 21.23 43.54
N ARG A 2 -13.37 21.08 42.48
CA ARG A 2 -13.82 20.99 41.09
C ARG A 2 -13.38 19.62 40.59
N MET A 3 -14.33 18.70 40.43
CA MET A 3 -14.14 17.45 39.70
C MET A 3 -13.78 17.83 38.26
N SER A 4 -12.54 17.56 37.86
CA SER A 4 -12.12 17.67 36.47
C SER A 4 -12.99 16.72 35.64
N GLN A 5 -13.69 17.25 34.63
CA GLN A 5 -14.27 16.43 33.59
C GLN A 5 -13.14 15.63 32.93
N MET A 6 -13.10 14.31 33.18
CA MET A 6 -12.29 13.39 32.39
C MET A 6 -12.95 13.34 31.01
N GLU A 7 -12.47 14.17 30.09
CA GLU A 7 -12.95 14.20 28.71
C GLU A 7 -12.86 12.80 28.09
N ILE A 8 -14.01 12.26 27.67
CA ILE A 8 -14.03 11.05 26.84
C ILE A 8 -13.37 11.42 25.52
N ARG A 9 -12.18 10.88 25.26
CA ARG A 9 -11.41 11.22 24.04
C ARG A 9 -11.61 10.23 22.90
N ALA A 10 -12.02 9.01 23.19
CA ALA A 10 -12.32 7.99 22.19
C ALA A 10 -13.33 6.96 22.72
N SER A 11 -14.29 6.56 21.87
CA SER A 11 -15.25 5.47 22.12
C SER A 11 -15.04 4.36 21.10
N HIS A 12 -14.94 3.11 21.57
CA HIS A 12 -14.74 1.93 20.73
C HIS A 12 -15.80 0.88 21.02
N GLN A 13 -16.22 0.19 19.97
CA GLN A 13 -17.09 -0.97 20.06
C GLN A 13 -16.30 -2.21 19.68
N ILE A 14 -16.49 -3.29 20.45
CA ILE A 14 -15.98 -4.63 20.12
C ILE A 14 -17.10 -5.65 20.23
N ALA A 15 -17.13 -6.61 19.31
CA ALA A 15 -18.02 -7.77 19.42
C ALA A 15 -17.42 -8.80 20.39
N ILE A 16 -18.27 -9.49 21.16
CA ILE A 16 -17.86 -10.49 22.15
C ILE A 16 -18.71 -11.73 22.01
N ASP A 17 -18.07 -12.88 21.83
CA ASP A 17 -18.72 -14.18 21.68
C ASP A 17 -18.75 -14.98 22.98
N GLY A 18 -19.75 -15.85 23.10
CA GLY A 18 -19.86 -16.80 24.22
C GLY A 18 -20.53 -16.22 25.49
N MET A 19 -21.15 -15.05 25.40
CA MET A 19 -22.00 -14.52 26.48
C MET A 19 -23.41 -15.13 26.41
N THR A 20 -23.85 -15.81 27.47
CA THR A 20 -25.17 -16.49 27.49
C THR A 20 -26.12 -15.98 28.57
N CYS A 21 -25.67 -15.09 29.46
CA CYS A 21 -26.48 -14.58 30.56
C CYS A 21 -25.98 -13.23 31.12
N ALA A 22 -26.78 -12.58 31.96
CA ALA A 22 -26.45 -11.30 32.57
C ALA A 22 -25.21 -11.33 33.49
N SER A 23 -24.87 -12.48 34.08
CA SER A 23 -23.64 -12.61 34.87
C SER A 23 -22.37 -12.66 34.01
N CYS A 24 -22.48 -13.08 32.74
CA CYS A 24 -21.39 -12.97 31.76
C CYS A 24 -21.08 -11.51 31.45
N VAL A 25 -22.12 -10.69 31.23
CA VAL A 25 -22.01 -9.25 30.99
C VAL A 25 -21.17 -8.57 32.07
N GLY A 26 -21.53 -8.77 33.34
CA GLY A 26 -20.81 -8.15 34.46
C GLY A 26 -19.38 -8.68 34.64
N ARG A 27 -19.08 -9.92 34.22
CA ARG A 27 -17.71 -10.46 34.24
C ARG A 27 -16.85 -9.78 33.17
N VAL A 28 -17.39 -9.61 31.96
CA VAL A 28 -16.71 -8.92 30.86
C VAL A 28 -16.51 -7.45 31.18
N GLU A 29 -17.54 -6.72 31.65
CA GLU A 29 -17.41 -5.31 32.03
C GLU A 29 -16.31 -5.08 33.06
N LYS A 30 -16.22 -5.94 34.09
CA LYS A 30 -15.17 -5.89 35.11
C LYS A 30 -13.78 -6.19 34.55
N ALA A 31 -13.68 -7.10 33.59
CA ALA A 31 -12.40 -7.42 32.94
C ALA A 31 -11.91 -6.22 32.11
N ILE A 32 -12.79 -5.63 31.30
CA ILE A 32 -12.47 -4.46 30.47
C ILE A 32 -12.15 -3.24 31.33
N ALA A 33 -12.91 -2.99 32.40
CA ALA A 33 -12.69 -1.84 33.29
C ALA A 33 -11.34 -1.88 34.04
N ARG A 34 -10.68 -3.04 34.12
CA ARG A 34 -9.34 -3.19 34.71
C ARG A 34 -8.21 -2.82 33.74
N VAL A 35 -8.51 -2.66 32.45
CA VAL A 35 -7.51 -2.29 31.45
C VAL A 35 -7.09 -0.82 31.69
N PRO A 36 -5.78 -0.53 31.80
CA PRO A 36 -5.30 0.84 31.98
C PRO A 36 -5.83 1.78 30.89
N GLY A 37 -6.36 2.93 31.29
CA GLY A 37 -6.89 3.94 30.37
C GLY A 37 -8.38 3.79 30.00
N VAL A 38 -9.05 2.71 30.43
CA VAL A 38 -10.52 2.58 30.29
C VAL A 38 -11.24 3.42 31.36
N LEU A 39 -12.13 4.28 30.92
CA LEU A 39 -13.02 5.11 31.77
C LEU A 39 -14.30 4.39 32.13
N LYS A 40 -14.91 3.77 31.12
CA LYS A 40 -16.23 3.14 31.20
C LYS A 40 -16.27 1.99 30.21
N ALA A 41 -16.81 0.86 30.66
CA ALA A 41 -17.16 -0.27 29.81
C ALA A 41 -18.62 -0.59 30.08
N SER A 42 -19.40 -0.74 29.01
CA SER A 42 -20.79 -1.22 29.08
C SER A 42 -20.97 -2.32 28.07
N VAL A 43 -21.51 -3.45 28.49
CA VAL A 43 -21.71 -4.61 27.62
C VAL A 43 -23.21 -4.82 27.41
N ASN A 44 -23.61 -4.98 26.16
CA ASN A 44 -24.99 -5.25 25.78
C ASN A 44 -25.09 -6.69 25.25
N LEU A 45 -25.80 -7.54 26.01
CA LEU A 45 -25.99 -8.95 25.70
C LEU A 45 -26.81 -9.16 24.42
N ALA A 46 -27.82 -8.32 24.15
CA ALA A 46 -28.69 -8.48 22.99
C ALA A 46 -27.99 -8.19 21.66
N THR A 47 -26.96 -7.33 21.70
CA THR A 47 -26.17 -6.97 20.52
C THR A 47 -24.79 -7.62 20.52
N GLU A 48 -24.46 -8.41 21.54
CA GLU A 48 -23.16 -9.06 21.73
C GLU A 48 -21.96 -8.09 21.60
N ARG A 49 -22.10 -6.88 22.15
CA ARG A 49 -21.13 -5.78 21.98
C ARG A 49 -20.73 -5.15 23.31
N ALA A 50 -19.48 -4.72 23.41
CA ALA A 50 -19.00 -3.82 24.45
C ALA A 50 -18.74 -2.42 23.89
N ASP A 51 -19.33 -1.42 24.53
CA ASP A 51 -19.04 0.01 24.36
C ASP A 51 -17.99 0.43 25.40
N ILE A 52 -16.86 0.96 24.93
CA ILE A 52 -15.68 1.23 25.76
C ILE A 52 -15.24 2.67 25.54
N SER A 53 -15.13 3.44 26.63
CA SER A 53 -14.63 4.82 26.62
C SER A 53 -13.24 4.89 27.22
N PHE A 54 -12.32 5.62 26.60
CA PHE A 54 -10.94 5.77 27.05
C PHE A 54 -10.60 7.22 27.49
N SER A 55 -9.68 7.34 28.44
CA SER A 55 -9.13 8.63 28.91
C SER A 55 -7.97 9.14 28.05
N GLY A 56 -7.47 8.33 27.12
CA GLY A 56 -6.32 8.62 26.26
C GLY A 56 -6.36 7.86 24.93
N SER A 57 -5.18 7.49 24.41
CA SER A 57 -5.11 6.66 23.19
C SER A 57 -5.73 5.29 23.47
N PRO A 58 -6.69 4.82 22.65
CA PRO A 58 -7.35 3.55 22.87
C PRO A 58 -6.36 2.39 22.70
N ASP A 59 -6.34 1.48 23.68
CA ASP A 59 -5.58 0.21 23.63
C ASP A 59 -6.55 -0.95 23.42
N VAL A 60 -7.06 -1.04 22.19
CA VAL A 60 -8.01 -2.09 21.78
C VAL A 60 -7.40 -3.49 21.93
N PRO A 61 -6.12 -3.76 21.57
CA PRO A 61 -5.50 -5.06 21.79
C PRO A 61 -5.50 -5.52 23.25
N ALA A 62 -5.17 -4.63 24.20
CA ALA A 62 -5.21 -4.97 25.62
C ALA A 62 -6.62 -5.32 26.11
N VAL A 63 -7.65 -4.63 25.57
CA VAL A 63 -9.05 -4.98 25.88
C VAL A 63 -9.42 -6.35 25.33
N ILE A 64 -9.06 -6.67 24.09
CA ILE A 64 -9.30 -8.01 23.52
C ILE A 64 -8.64 -9.10 24.37
N ALA A 65 -7.39 -8.87 24.80
CA ALA A 65 -6.70 -9.79 25.70
C ALA A 65 -7.42 -9.95 27.04
N ALA A 66 -7.94 -8.87 27.63
CA ALA A 66 -8.71 -8.93 28.87
C ALA A 66 -10.02 -9.72 28.74
N VAL A 67 -10.72 -9.58 27.61
CA VAL A 67 -11.95 -10.36 27.31
C VAL A 67 -11.62 -11.84 27.14
N ARG A 68 -10.55 -12.18 26.41
CA ARG A 68 -10.07 -13.57 26.25
C ARG A 68 -9.66 -14.19 27.58
N ASN A 69 -8.94 -13.45 28.42
CA ASN A 69 -8.55 -13.91 29.77
C ASN A 69 -9.76 -14.09 30.71
N ALA A 70 -10.87 -13.41 30.45
CA ALA A 70 -12.13 -13.61 31.17
C ALA A 70 -12.92 -14.84 30.69
N GLY A 71 -12.45 -15.52 29.63
CA GLY A 71 -13.01 -16.75 29.08
C GLY A 71 -13.99 -16.54 27.93
N TYR A 72 -14.01 -15.35 27.30
CA TYR A 72 -14.93 -15.02 26.21
C TYR A 72 -14.20 -14.84 24.88
N GLY A 73 -14.91 -15.12 23.78
CA GLY A 73 -14.38 -14.98 22.43
C GLY A 73 -14.45 -13.53 21.95
N VAL A 74 -13.52 -13.16 21.09
CA VAL A 74 -13.62 -11.97 20.24
C VAL A 74 -13.21 -12.43 18.85
N GLU A 75 -14.18 -12.67 17.97
CA GLU A 75 -13.91 -12.95 16.56
C GLU A 75 -13.21 -11.73 15.92
N GLU A 76 -12.06 -11.95 15.31
CA GLU A 76 -11.34 -10.91 14.57
C GLU A 76 -11.43 -11.21 13.08
N LYS A 77 -11.93 -10.24 12.30
CA LYS A 77 -11.96 -10.33 10.85
C LYS A 77 -10.84 -9.49 10.25
N THR A 78 -10.10 -10.08 9.33
CA THR A 78 -9.13 -9.35 8.50
C THR A 78 -9.83 -8.80 7.27
N ILE A 79 -9.72 -7.50 7.05
CA ILE A 79 -10.18 -6.80 5.86
C ILE A 79 -8.95 -6.29 5.11
N GLU A 80 -8.87 -6.59 3.82
CA GLU A 80 -7.83 -6.04 2.95
C GLU A 80 -8.41 -4.98 2.02
N LEU A 81 -7.75 -3.82 1.98
CA LEU A 81 -8.13 -2.70 1.12
C LEU A 81 -6.94 -2.30 0.24
N ASP A 82 -7.23 -1.98 -1.01
CA ASP A 82 -6.29 -1.33 -1.92
C ASP A 82 -6.36 0.18 -1.74
N ILE A 83 -5.21 0.85 -1.57
CA ILE A 83 -5.12 2.26 -1.23
C ILE A 83 -4.40 3.02 -2.33
N GLU A 84 -5.16 3.81 -3.07
CA GLU A 84 -4.63 4.63 -4.14
C GLU A 84 -4.10 5.97 -3.64
N GLY A 85 -2.99 6.40 -4.25
CA GLY A 85 -2.43 7.74 -4.07
C GLY A 85 -1.34 7.85 -3.00
N MET A 86 -0.94 6.74 -2.38
CA MET A 86 0.23 6.69 -1.50
C MET A 86 1.52 6.77 -2.32
N THR A 87 2.37 7.75 -2.05
CA THR A 87 3.60 7.95 -2.85
C THR A 87 4.88 8.04 -2.03
N CYS A 88 4.83 7.81 -0.72
CA CYS A 88 6.03 7.85 0.11
C CYS A 88 5.79 7.15 1.46
N ALA A 89 6.88 6.85 2.18
CA ALA A 89 6.82 6.21 3.49
C ALA A 89 6.00 7.00 4.53
N SER A 90 5.95 8.34 4.44
CA SER A 90 5.13 9.14 5.36
C SER A 90 3.63 9.03 5.08
N CYS A 91 3.22 8.54 3.90
CA CYS A 91 1.81 8.21 3.63
C CYS A 91 1.37 6.98 4.44
N VAL A 92 2.26 6.00 4.63
CA VAL A 92 1.99 4.74 5.36
C VAL A 92 1.54 5.07 6.79
N GLY A 93 2.37 5.77 7.56
CA GLY A 93 2.05 6.11 8.94
C GLY A 93 0.80 7.00 9.07
N ARG A 94 0.49 7.81 8.05
CA ARG A 94 -0.73 8.63 8.02
C ARG A 94 -1.98 7.76 7.87
N VAL A 95 -1.96 6.82 6.93
CA VAL A 95 -3.09 5.92 6.68
C VAL A 95 -3.26 4.95 7.85
N GLU A 96 -2.19 4.38 8.38
CA GLU A 96 -2.25 3.51 9.57
C GLU A 96 -2.85 4.25 10.77
N LYS A 97 -2.44 5.50 11.03
CA LYS A 97 -2.99 6.30 12.12
C LYS A 97 -4.47 6.61 11.91
N ALA A 98 -4.89 6.89 10.67
CA ALA A 98 -6.30 7.13 10.34
C ALA A 98 -7.14 5.86 10.53
N LEU A 99 -6.63 4.70 10.13
CA LEU A 99 -7.30 3.41 10.29
C LEU A 99 -7.38 2.98 11.76
N LYS A 100 -6.30 3.13 12.54
CA LYS A 100 -6.28 2.82 13.98
C LYS A 100 -7.20 3.72 14.81
N ALA A 101 -7.61 4.87 14.28
CA ALA A 101 -8.57 5.75 14.94
C ALA A 101 -10.03 5.33 14.70
N VAL A 102 -10.30 4.36 13.82
CA VAL A 102 -11.65 3.84 13.56
C VAL A 102 -12.03 2.86 14.67
N SER A 103 -13.20 3.07 15.27
CA SER A 103 -13.74 2.21 16.33
C SER A 103 -13.80 0.74 15.89
N GLY A 104 -13.22 -0.15 16.70
CA GLY A 104 -13.21 -1.59 16.45
C GLY A 104 -12.00 -2.11 15.67
N VAL A 105 -11.11 -1.24 15.19
CA VAL A 105 -9.82 -1.66 14.59
C VAL A 105 -8.84 -2.01 15.70
N SER A 106 -8.40 -3.27 15.74
CA SER A 106 -7.37 -3.75 16.69
C SER A 106 -5.96 -3.56 16.13
N GLU A 107 -5.79 -3.77 14.83
CA GLU A 107 -4.53 -3.64 14.13
C GLU A 107 -4.75 -3.09 12.72
N ALA A 108 -3.86 -2.21 12.26
CA ALA A 108 -3.81 -1.80 10.87
C ALA A 108 -2.35 -1.68 10.45
N SER A 109 -1.99 -2.40 9.39
CA SER A 109 -0.68 -2.32 8.74
C SER A 109 -0.88 -1.94 7.27
N VAL A 110 0.00 -1.08 6.77
CA VAL A 110 -0.05 -0.61 5.39
C VAL A 110 1.27 -0.95 4.70
N ASN A 111 1.20 -1.61 3.56
CA ASN A 111 2.37 -1.93 2.76
C ASN A 111 2.40 -1.03 1.51
N LEU A 112 3.38 -0.13 1.46
CA LEU A 112 3.56 0.82 0.36
C LEU A 112 3.98 0.14 -0.96
N ALA A 113 4.60 -1.04 -0.92
CA ALA A 113 5.04 -1.74 -2.11
C ALA A 113 3.86 -2.42 -2.84
N THR A 114 2.90 -2.92 -2.07
CA THR A 114 1.69 -3.55 -2.60
C THR A 114 0.52 -2.58 -2.72
N GLU A 115 0.62 -1.39 -2.14
CA GLU A 115 -0.45 -0.38 -1.99
C GLU A 115 -1.64 -0.89 -1.15
N ARG A 116 -1.44 -1.92 -0.34
CA ARG A 116 -2.50 -2.56 0.44
C ARG A 116 -2.46 -2.21 1.92
N ALA A 117 -3.63 -2.12 2.52
CA ALA A 117 -3.81 -2.18 3.97
C ALA A 117 -4.38 -3.53 4.37
N ALA A 118 -3.80 -4.14 5.40
CA ALA A 118 -4.41 -5.22 6.14
C ALA A 118 -4.92 -4.66 7.48
N ILE A 119 -6.23 -4.76 7.71
CA ILE A 119 -6.90 -4.25 8.90
C ILE A 119 -7.52 -5.41 9.65
N ARG A 120 -7.19 -5.56 10.94
CA ARG A 120 -7.89 -6.47 11.84
C ARG A 120 -8.96 -5.70 12.59
N VAL A 121 -10.19 -6.19 12.48
CA VAL A 121 -11.39 -5.59 13.08
C VAL A 121 -11.99 -6.60 14.05
N ALA A 122 -12.34 -6.15 15.25
CA ALA A 122 -13.07 -6.95 16.22
C ALA A 122 -14.54 -7.10 15.77
N GLY A 123 -14.88 -8.27 15.25
CA GLY A 123 -16.19 -8.62 14.70
C GLY A 123 -16.66 -7.66 13.60
N ASN A 124 -17.92 -7.24 13.68
CA ASN A 124 -18.55 -6.31 12.73
C ASN A 124 -18.50 -4.84 13.18
N ALA A 125 -17.54 -4.47 14.03
CA ALA A 125 -17.45 -3.12 14.61
C ALA A 125 -17.07 -2.03 13.59
N ALA A 126 -16.33 -2.39 12.54
CA ALA A 126 -16.00 -1.49 11.43
C ALA A 126 -16.36 -2.15 10.08
N SER A 127 -17.00 -1.37 9.20
CA SER A 127 -17.32 -1.77 7.83
C SER A 127 -16.29 -1.23 6.83
N THR A 128 -16.22 -1.84 5.64
CA THR A 128 -15.38 -1.36 4.54
C THR A 128 -15.71 0.09 4.16
N ALA A 129 -16.99 0.49 4.24
CA ALA A 129 -17.42 1.87 4.04
C ALA A 129 -16.83 2.84 5.08
N THR A 130 -16.83 2.47 6.37
CA THR A 130 -16.26 3.33 7.43
C THR A 130 -14.74 3.45 7.33
N LEU A 131 -14.05 2.36 6.97
CA LEU A 131 -12.61 2.35 6.74
C LEU A 131 -12.24 3.21 5.52
N GLY A 132 -13.00 3.06 4.43
CA GLY A 132 -12.82 3.85 3.21
C GLY A 132 -13.04 5.34 3.42
N GLU A 133 -14.02 5.74 4.25
CA GLU A 133 -14.23 7.14 4.62
C GLU A 133 -13.06 7.70 5.44
N ALA A 134 -12.52 6.93 6.39
CA ALA A 134 -11.35 7.34 7.17
C ALA A 134 -10.13 7.57 6.26
N ILE A 135 -9.89 6.67 5.30
CA ILE A 135 -8.83 6.80 4.28
C ILE A 135 -9.07 8.04 3.40
N ARG A 136 -10.31 8.32 3.02
CA ARG A 136 -10.68 9.50 2.21
C ARG A 136 -10.45 10.81 2.94
N ARG A 137 -10.78 10.87 4.23
CA ARG A 137 -10.48 12.03 5.09
C ARG A 137 -8.97 12.26 5.22
N ALA A 138 -8.19 11.18 5.27
CA ALA A 138 -6.73 11.25 5.26
C ALA A 138 -6.13 11.67 3.89
N GLY A 139 -6.95 11.74 2.84
CA GLY A 139 -6.57 12.24 1.52
C GLY A 139 -6.26 11.17 0.47
N TYR A 140 -6.62 9.91 0.73
CA TYR A 140 -6.36 8.77 -0.14
C TYR A 140 -7.67 8.12 -0.60
N THR A 141 -7.62 7.23 -1.59
CA THR A 141 -8.81 6.50 -2.05
C THR A 141 -8.67 5.03 -1.71
N ALA A 142 -9.70 4.42 -1.12
CA ALA A 142 -9.70 3.00 -0.79
C ALA A 142 -10.66 2.24 -1.72
N LYS A 143 -10.26 1.06 -2.17
CA LYS A 143 -11.12 0.09 -2.86
C LYS A 143 -11.04 -1.26 -2.17
N GLU A 144 -12.17 -1.95 -2.10
CA GLU A 144 -12.24 -3.30 -1.56
C GLU A 144 -11.65 -4.30 -2.56
N ILE A 145 -10.79 -5.20 -2.07
CA ILE A 145 -10.23 -6.26 -2.90
C ILE A 145 -11.28 -7.37 -3.01
N VAL A 146 -12.00 -7.41 -4.13
CA VAL A 146 -12.78 -8.59 -4.50
C VAL A 146 -11.83 -9.56 -5.21
N ALA A 147 -11.53 -10.68 -4.53
CA ALA A 147 -10.63 -11.71 -5.00
C ALA A 147 -11.27 -12.50 -6.15
N ASP A 148 -11.22 -11.97 -7.38
CA ASP A 148 -11.34 -12.83 -8.58
C ASP A 148 -10.80 -12.25 -9.90
N SER A 149 -10.33 -10.99 -9.94
CA SER A 149 -9.81 -10.42 -11.21
C SER A 149 -8.78 -9.28 -11.02
N ALA A 150 -8.26 -9.12 -9.81
CA ALA A 150 -7.39 -8.00 -9.42
C ALA A 150 -6.00 -8.00 -10.09
N GLY A 151 -5.52 -9.15 -10.59
CA GLY A 151 -4.15 -9.29 -11.09
C GLY A 151 -3.88 -8.59 -12.42
N GLU A 152 -4.83 -8.58 -13.36
CA GLU A 152 -4.64 -8.02 -14.70
C GLU A 152 -4.96 -6.52 -14.75
N VAL A 153 -6.05 -6.09 -14.09
CA VAL A 153 -6.46 -4.68 -14.03
C VAL A 153 -5.40 -3.79 -13.34
N GLU A 154 -4.76 -4.31 -12.30
CA GLU A 154 -3.72 -3.58 -11.56
C GLU A 154 -2.43 -3.42 -12.37
N GLN A 155 -2.14 -4.35 -13.29
CA GLN A 155 -0.94 -4.29 -14.13
C GLN A 155 -1.03 -3.22 -15.21
N ASP A 156 -2.18 -3.16 -15.88
CA ASP A 156 -2.43 -2.13 -16.88
C ASP A 156 -2.33 -0.75 -16.25
N ARG A 157 -2.83 -0.60 -15.02
CA ARG A 157 -2.79 0.65 -14.27
C ARG A 157 -1.37 1.11 -13.95
N ARG A 158 -0.52 0.21 -13.43
CA ARG A 158 0.89 0.50 -13.13
C ARG A 158 1.69 0.83 -14.40
N ALA A 159 1.44 0.10 -15.49
CA ALA A 159 2.10 0.37 -16.77
C ALA A 159 1.73 1.76 -17.32
N VAL A 160 0.44 2.14 -17.21
CA VAL A 160 -0.04 3.47 -17.57
C VAL A 160 0.61 4.55 -16.71
N GLU A 161 0.72 4.34 -15.39
CA GLU A 161 1.37 5.30 -14.48
C GLU A 161 2.86 5.50 -14.80
N LEU A 162 3.60 4.40 -15.00
CA LEU A 162 5.01 4.45 -15.38
C LEU A 162 5.21 5.19 -16.71
N ARG A 163 4.35 4.95 -17.70
CA ARG A 163 4.38 5.65 -18.98
C ARG A 163 4.10 7.14 -18.79
N SER A 164 3.10 7.49 -17.98
CA SER A 164 2.80 8.88 -17.63
C SER A 164 3.99 9.56 -16.97
N LEU A 165 4.61 8.95 -15.95
CA LEU A 165 5.80 9.48 -15.29
C LEU A 165 6.96 9.70 -16.26
N LYS A 166 7.21 8.73 -17.16
CA LYS A 166 8.26 8.84 -18.18
C LYS A 166 8.03 10.02 -19.12
N ILE A 167 6.81 10.19 -19.63
CA ILE A 167 6.47 11.30 -20.54
C ILE A 167 6.62 12.64 -19.81
N ASN A 168 6.08 12.74 -18.60
CA ASN A 168 6.16 13.97 -17.82
C ASN A 168 7.60 14.34 -17.43
N LEU A 169 8.42 13.36 -17.08
CA LEU A 169 9.85 13.56 -16.85
C LEU A 169 10.57 14.02 -18.12
N ALA A 170 10.30 13.39 -19.27
CA ALA A 170 10.93 13.77 -20.53
C ALA A 170 10.57 15.21 -20.94
N VAL A 171 9.30 15.57 -20.84
CA VAL A 171 8.83 16.94 -21.12
C VAL A 171 9.43 17.94 -20.13
N ALA A 172 9.42 17.62 -18.82
CA ALA A 172 10.01 18.50 -17.81
C ALA A 172 11.51 18.70 -18.05
N ALA A 173 12.26 17.62 -18.28
CA ALA A 173 13.69 17.68 -18.57
C ALA A 173 13.99 18.49 -19.84
N ALA A 174 13.21 18.28 -20.92
CA ALA A 174 13.39 19.03 -22.16
C ALA A 174 13.15 20.54 -22.00
N LEU A 175 12.18 20.93 -21.16
CA LEU A 175 11.88 22.35 -20.88
C LEU A 175 12.83 22.96 -19.84
N THR A 176 13.28 22.18 -18.85
CA THR A 176 14.21 22.62 -17.81
C THR A 176 15.63 22.76 -18.34
N LEU A 177 16.06 21.92 -19.29
CA LEU A 177 17.44 21.92 -19.77
C LEU A 177 17.90 23.28 -20.33
N PRO A 178 17.13 23.99 -21.19
CA PRO A 178 17.51 25.33 -21.62
C PRO A 178 17.60 26.33 -20.45
N VAL A 179 16.67 26.28 -19.50
CA VAL A 179 16.68 27.17 -18.32
C VAL A 179 17.94 26.94 -17.47
N PHE A 180 18.27 25.66 -17.23
CA PHE A 180 19.46 25.26 -16.50
C PHE A 180 20.75 25.72 -17.19
N VAL A 181 20.85 25.54 -18.50
CA VAL A 181 22.02 25.97 -19.28
C VAL A 181 22.16 27.49 -19.28
N LEU A 182 21.06 28.25 -19.37
CA LEU A 182 21.09 29.70 -19.39
C LEU A 182 21.52 30.29 -18.04
N GLU A 183 21.00 29.79 -16.92
CA GLU A 183 21.35 30.30 -15.58
C GLU A 183 22.68 29.71 -15.09
N MET A 184 22.77 28.39 -14.89
CA MET A 184 23.99 27.78 -14.34
C MET A 184 25.16 27.83 -15.33
N GLY A 185 24.91 27.66 -16.63
CA GLY A 185 25.96 27.69 -17.64
C GLY A 185 26.58 29.08 -17.79
N SER A 186 25.79 30.15 -17.69
CA SER A 186 26.32 31.52 -17.73
C SER A 186 27.10 31.89 -16.46
N HIS A 187 26.76 31.35 -15.29
CA HIS A 187 27.53 31.57 -14.07
C HIS A 187 28.82 30.74 -13.97
N LEU A 188 28.86 29.54 -14.58
CA LEU A 188 30.02 28.64 -14.52
C LEU A 188 31.05 28.87 -15.62
N VAL A 189 30.62 29.34 -16.80
CA VAL A 189 31.49 29.52 -17.97
C VAL A 189 31.35 30.94 -18.50
N PRO A 190 32.37 31.81 -18.29
CA PRO A 190 32.35 33.20 -18.76
C PRO A 190 32.02 33.34 -20.25
N ALA A 191 32.52 32.43 -21.10
CA ALA A 191 32.21 32.43 -22.52
C ALA A 191 30.72 32.19 -22.84
N ILE A 192 30.00 31.41 -22.02
CA ILE A 192 28.56 31.21 -22.19
C ILE A 192 27.81 32.45 -21.74
N HIS A 193 28.27 33.12 -20.68
CA HIS A 193 27.73 34.41 -20.25
C HIS A 193 27.80 35.44 -21.38
N ASP A 194 28.99 35.64 -21.94
CA ASP A 194 29.22 36.65 -22.98
C ASP A 194 28.37 36.35 -24.23
N ILE A 195 28.29 35.09 -24.67
CA ILE A 195 27.44 34.68 -25.80
C ILE A 195 25.96 34.96 -25.52
N VAL A 196 25.44 34.61 -24.34
CA VAL A 196 24.03 34.83 -24.00
C VAL A 196 23.71 36.33 -23.89
N MET A 197 24.64 37.10 -23.32
CA MET A 197 24.49 38.55 -23.17
C MET A 197 24.54 39.28 -24.52
N GLU A 198 25.37 38.82 -25.46
CA GLU A 198 25.47 39.39 -26.81
C GLU A 198 24.32 38.96 -27.75
N THR A 199 23.80 37.73 -27.62
CA THR A 199 22.81 37.18 -28.56
C THR A 199 21.36 37.32 -28.10
N VAL A 200 21.09 37.11 -26.81
CA VAL A 200 19.73 37.08 -26.24
C VAL A 200 19.48 38.32 -25.38
N GLY A 201 20.46 38.72 -24.58
CA GLY A 201 20.32 39.79 -23.59
C GLY A 201 19.54 39.33 -22.34
N MET A 202 19.83 39.97 -21.20
CA MET A 202 19.28 39.56 -19.89
C MET A 202 17.76 39.51 -19.85
N ARG A 203 17.10 40.53 -20.41
CA ARG A 203 15.64 40.64 -20.30
C ARG A 203 14.91 39.56 -21.09
N GLU A 204 15.37 39.28 -22.31
CA GLU A 204 14.77 38.23 -23.15
C GLU A 204 15.07 36.83 -22.58
N SER A 205 16.26 36.64 -21.98
CA SER A 205 16.58 35.43 -21.23
C SER A 205 15.58 35.21 -20.09
N TRP A 206 15.26 36.23 -19.31
CA TRP A 206 14.29 36.12 -18.22
C TRP A 206 12.86 35.83 -18.71
N TYR A 207 12.43 36.43 -19.82
CA TYR A 207 11.13 36.09 -20.42
C TYR A 207 11.08 34.65 -20.93
N LEU A 208 12.15 34.17 -21.57
CA LEU A 208 12.25 32.79 -22.01
C LEU A 208 12.20 31.82 -20.83
N GLN A 209 12.98 32.09 -19.77
CA GLN A 209 12.96 31.29 -18.56
C GLN A 209 11.59 31.30 -17.86
N PHE A 210 10.93 32.47 -17.81
CA PHE A 210 9.57 32.58 -17.29
C PHE A 210 8.62 31.66 -18.03
N VAL A 211 8.61 31.69 -19.37
CA VAL A 211 7.72 30.85 -20.18
C VAL A 211 8.03 29.37 -19.97
N LEU A 212 9.29 28.96 -20.09
CA LEU A 212 9.71 27.56 -19.95
C LEU A 212 9.40 27.01 -18.56
N THR A 213 9.76 27.74 -17.50
CA THR A 213 9.50 27.32 -16.12
C THR A 213 8.00 27.29 -15.82
N THR A 214 7.21 28.23 -16.35
CA THR A 214 5.74 28.19 -16.23
C THR A 214 5.18 26.92 -16.90
N LEU A 215 5.67 26.55 -18.09
CA LEU A 215 5.26 25.30 -18.75
C LEU A 215 5.67 24.05 -17.95
N VAL A 216 6.82 24.06 -17.27
CA VAL A 216 7.23 22.98 -16.36
C VAL A 216 6.30 22.87 -15.15
N LEU A 217 6.02 23.99 -14.47
CA LEU A 217 5.22 24.02 -13.24
C LEU A 217 3.76 23.65 -13.48
N PHE A 218 3.14 24.22 -14.52
CA PHE A 218 1.72 24.02 -14.81
C PHE A 218 1.43 22.90 -15.82
N GLY A 219 2.47 22.32 -16.44
CA GLY A 219 2.40 21.10 -17.22
C GLY A 219 2.75 19.86 -16.36
N PRO A 220 3.95 19.28 -16.49
CA PRO A 220 4.37 18.10 -15.71
C PRO A 220 4.27 18.27 -14.18
N GLY A 221 4.56 19.48 -13.69
CA GLY A 221 4.54 19.85 -12.28
C GLY A 221 3.14 20.00 -11.66
N LEU A 222 2.09 20.12 -12.48
CA LEU A 222 0.72 20.39 -12.00
C LEU A 222 0.21 19.31 -11.04
N ARG A 223 0.73 18.08 -11.16
CA ARG A 223 0.45 16.98 -10.23
C ARG A 223 0.79 17.33 -8.78
N PHE A 224 1.86 18.09 -8.55
CA PHE A 224 2.30 18.48 -7.22
C PHE A 224 1.33 19.52 -6.66
N PHE A 225 0.91 20.50 -7.47
CA PHE A 225 -0.11 21.49 -7.09
C PHE A 225 -1.46 20.85 -6.76
N LYS A 226 -1.94 19.91 -7.59
CA LYS A 226 -3.20 19.19 -7.37
C LYS A 226 -3.25 18.41 -6.05
N LYS A 227 -2.12 17.89 -5.57
CA LYS A 227 -2.04 17.12 -4.31
C LYS A 227 -1.59 17.97 -3.12
N GLY A 228 -0.60 18.83 -3.33
CA GLY A 228 0.05 19.63 -2.29
C GLY A 228 -0.79 20.77 -1.76
N ILE A 229 -1.56 21.48 -2.60
CA ILE A 229 -2.43 22.58 -2.12
C ILE A 229 -3.52 22.04 -1.16
N PRO A 230 -4.30 20.99 -1.51
CA PRO A 230 -5.28 20.43 -0.58
C PRO A 230 -4.65 19.89 0.71
N ALA A 231 -3.46 19.27 0.64
CA ALA A 231 -2.76 18.75 1.80
C ALA A 231 -2.31 19.87 2.76
N LEU A 232 -1.83 20.98 2.22
CA LEU A 232 -1.46 22.17 2.98
C LEU A 232 -2.69 22.82 3.65
N LEU A 233 -3.78 22.99 2.91
CA LEU A 233 -5.03 23.57 3.41
C LEU A 233 -5.66 22.75 4.55
N ARG A 234 -5.49 21.42 4.54
CA ARG A 234 -5.95 20.53 5.61
C ARG A 234 -4.98 20.43 6.78
N LEU A 235 -3.94 21.28 6.84
CA LEU A 235 -2.89 21.25 7.87
C LEU A 235 -2.20 19.87 7.99
N ALA A 236 -2.13 19.13 6.88
CA ALA A 236 -1.49 17.82 6.80
C ALA A 236 -0.42 17.80 5.70
N PRO A 237 0.62 18.67 5.79
CA PRO A 237 1.61 18.83 4.74
C PRO A 237 2.35 17.51 4.48
N ASP A 238 2.68 17.29 3.22
CA ASP A 238 3.40 16.12 2.70
C ASP A 238 4.53 16.55 1.75
N MET A 239 5.19 15.58 1.11
CA MET A 239 6.23 15.88 0.12
C MET A 239 5.71 16.79 -1.00
N ASN A 240 4.49 16.56 -1.51
CA ASN A 240 3.93 17.41 -2.58
C ASN A 240 3.72 18.85 -2.10
N SER A 241 3.29 19.03 -0.84
CA SER A 241 3.07 20.33 -0.21
C SER A 241 4.37 21.14 -0.14
N LEU A 242 5.48 20.49 0.25
CA LEU A 242 6.80 21.12 0.30
C LEU A 242 7.27 21.58 -1.09
N VAL A 243 7.10 20.73 -2.10
CA VAL A 243 7.46 21.06 -3.49
C VAL A 243 6.67 22.25 -4.00
N VAL A 244 5.35 22.25 -3.78
CA VAL A 244 4.48 23.36 -4.19
C VAL A 244 4.91 24.66 -3.52
N LEU A 245 5.14 24.65 -2.20
CA LEU A 245 5.54 25.84 -1.48
C LEU A 245 6.86 26.41 -2.01
N GLY A 246 7.89 25.56 -2.14
CA GLY A 246 9.21 25.99 -2.60
C GLY A 246 9.20 26.48 -4.05
N THR A 247 8.60 25.71 -4.96
CA THR A 247 8.58 26.04 -6.40
C THR A 247 7.69 27.25 -6.70
N ALA A 248 6.55 27.39 -6.00
CA ALA A 248 5.69 28.57 -6.14
C ALA A 248 6.35 29.84 -5.56
N ALA A 249 7.09 29.73 -4.45
CA ALA A 249 7.83 30.86 -3.88
C ALA A 249 8.95 31.31 -4.84
N ALA A 250 9.76 30.38 -5.35
CA ALA A 250 10.83 30.68 -6.30
C ALA A 250 10.28 31.27 -7.61
N TRP A 251 9.26 30.65 -8.20
CA TRP A 251 8.62 31.16 -9.42
C TRP A 251 7.96 32.52 -9.18
N GLY A 252 7.18 32.69 -8.10
CA GLY A 252 6.49 33.94 -7.79
C GLY A 252 7.44 35.11 -7.56
N PHE A 253 8.53 34.89 -6.83
CA PHE A 253 9.58 35.91 -6.68
C PHE A 253 10.20 36.28 -8.04
N SER A 254 10.50 35.28 -8.86
CA SER A 254 11.11 35.48 -10.18
C SER A 254 10.18 36.27 -11.12
N VAL A 255 8.87 36.02 -11.05
CA VAL A 255 7.85 36.78 -11.78
C VAL A 255 7.86 38.25 -11.36
N VAL A 256 7.91 38.52 -10.06
CA VAL A 256 8.04 39.88 -9.54
C VAL A 256 9.33 40.54 -10.03
N ALA A 257 10.47 39.85 -9.93
CA ALA A 257 11.75 40.37 -10.41
C ALA A 257 11.77 40.64 -11.92
N THR A 258 11.04 39.85 -12.71
CA THR A 258 11.01 39.97 -14.18
C THR A 258 10.09 41.11 -14.65
N PHE A 259 8.90 41.23 -14.06
CA PHE A 259 7.85 42.14 -14.57
C PHE A 259 7.66 43.41 -13.73
N LEU A 260 8.04 43.38 -12.45
CA LEU A 260 7.94 44.52 -11.54
C LEU A 260 9.27 44.74 -10.77
N PRO A 261 10.43 44.87 -11.44
CA PRO A 261 11.70 45.03 -10.75
C PRO A 261 11.77 46.29 -9.88
N GLU A 262 10.95 47.31 -10.17
CA GLU A 262 10.93 48.59 -9.46
C GLU A 262 10.43 48.51 -8.02
N ILE A 263 9.64 47.48 -7.68
CA ILE A 263 9.14 47.28 -6.31
C ILE A 263 10.18 46.62 -5.40
N LEU A 264 11.26 46.09 -5.99
CA LEU A 264 12.33 45.45 -5.27
C LEU A 264 13.45 46.46 -4.96
N PRO A 265 14.14 46.32 -3.81
CA PRO A 265 15.34 47.10 -3.53
C PRO A 265 16.38 47.00 -4.64
N ARG A 266 17.10 48.10 -4.92
CA ARG A 266 18.12 48.14 -5.97
C ARG A 266 19.14 47.01 -5.79
N GLY A 267 19.41 46.29 -6.87
CA GLY A 267 20.36 45.16 -6.90
C GLY A 267 19.83 43.83 -6.37
N THR A 268 18.53 43.72 -6.04
CA THR A 268 17.94 42.47 -5.52
C THR A 268 17.05 41.71 -6.51
N ALA A 269 16.84 42.27 -7.71
CA ALA A 269 16.03 41.64 -8.76
C ALA A 269 16.81 40.49 -9.44
N ASN A 270 16.93 39.36 -8.76
CA ASN A 270 17.48 38.12 -9.29
C ASN A 270 16.35 37.13 -9.58
N VAL A 271 16.49 36.30 -10.62
CA VAL A 271 15.50 35.27 -10.94
C VAL A 271 15.95 33.91 -10.42
N TYR A 272 14.98 33.08 -10.06
CA TYR A 272 15.13 31.72 -9.53
C TYR A 272 14.24 30.74 -10.30
N TYR A 273 13.96 31.03 -11.58
CA TYR A 273 13.19 30.15 -12.46
C TYR A 273 13.84 28.78 -12.62
N GLU A 274 15.18 28.75 -12.63
CA GLU A 274 15.99 27.54 -12.71
C GLU A 274 15.77 26.63 -11.50
N ALA A 275 15.89 27.16 -10.28
CA ALA A 275 15.60 26.42 -9.06
C ALA A 275 14.19 25.79 -9.08
N ALA A 276 13.17 26.54 -9.48
CA ALA A 276 11.80 26.03 -9.54
C ALA A 276 11.66 24.87 -10.56
N ALA A 277 12.22 25.04 -11.76
CA ALA A 277 12.15 24.04 -12.83
C ALA A 277 12.94 22.77 -12.50
N VAL A 278 14.17 22.93 -11.98
CA VAL A 278 15.06 21.82 -11.61
C VAL A 278 14.48 20.99 -10.48
N ILE A 279 13.92 21.63 -9.43
CA ILE A 279 13.27 20.92 -8.33
C ILE A 279 12.13 20.03 -8.85
N VAL A 280 11.24 20.57 -9.70
CA VAL A 280 10.13 19.79 -10.29
C VAL A 280 10.66 18.59 -11.08
N THR A 281 11.67 18.82 -11.92
CA THR A 281 12.26 17.78 -12.80
C THR A 281 12.96 16.69 -11.99
N LEU A 282 13.77 17.04 -10.99
CA LEU A 282 14.46 16.05 -10.15
C LEU A 282 13.50 15.22 -9.30
N ILE A 283 12.40 15.81 -8.83
CA ILE A 283 11.39 15.07 -8.06
C ILE A 283 10.57 14.14 -8.97
N LEU A 284 10.29 14.57 -10.21
CA LEU A 284 9.73 13.67 -11.22
C LEU A 284 10.66 12.50 -11.54
N LEU A 285 11.98 12.77 -11.63
CA LEU A 285 12.99 11.73 -11.80
C LEU A 285 12.98 10.75 -10.63
N GLY A 286 12.99 11.25 -9.39
CA GLY A 286 12.91 10.43 -8.19
C GLY A 286 11.67 9.54 -8.18
N ARG A 287 10.49 10.09 -8.49
CA ARG A 287 9.24 9.32 -8.60
C ARG A 287 9.27 8.28 -9.71
N PHE A 288 9.87 8.60 -10.86
CA PHE A 288 10.04 7.64 -11.95
C PHE A 288 10.94 6.47 -11.52
N LEU A 289 12.05 6.76 -10.85
CA LEU A 289 12.96 5.73 -10.34
C LEU A 289 12.31 4.88 -9.25
N GLU A 290 11.55 5.49 -8.34
CA GLU A 290 10.79 4.79 -7.31
C GLU A 290 9.74 3.84 -7.93
N ALA A 291 8.91 4.35 -8.85
CA ALA A 291 7.89 3.55 -9.53
C ALA A 291 8.53 2.39 -10.33
N ARG A 292 9.65 2.66 -11.01
CA ARG A 292 10.41 1.65 -11.74
C ARG A 292 10.99 0.59 -10.80
N ALA A 293 11.52 0.99 -9.66
CA ALA A 293 12.09 0.07 -8.67
C ALA A 293 10.99 -0.85 -8.08
N LYS A 294 9.86 -0.29 -7.66
CA LYS A 294 8.69 -1.04 -7.15
C LYS A 294 8.13 -2.02 -8.19
N GLY A 295 8.09 -1.59 -9.45
CA GLY A 295 7.64 -2.44 -10.56
C GLY A 295 8.46 -3.73 -10.70
N ARG A 296 9.79 -3.67 -10.57
CA ARG A 296 10.65 -4.86 -10.68
C ARG A 296 10.44 -5.85 -9.54
N THR A 297 10.29 -5.37 -8.31
CA THR A 297 10.05 -6.24 -7.14
C THR A 297 8.70 -6.95 -7.28
N SER A 298 7.68 -6.22 -7.75
CA SER A 298 6.35 -6.80 -8.00
C SER A 298 6.38 -7.86 -9.11
N GLU A 299 7.21 -7.69 -10.15
CA GLU A 299 7.37 -8.68 -11.21
C GLU A 299 7.96 -10.01 -10.68
N ALA A 300 8.92 -9.94 -9.74
CA ALA A 300 9.50 -11.14 -9.13
C ALA A 300 8.46 -11.91 -8.30
N ILE A 301 7.66 -11.23 -7.48
CA ILE A 301 6.54 -11.84 -6.73
C ILE A 301 5.51 -12.44 -7.70
N LYS A 302 5.23 -11.74 -8.82
CA LYS A 302 4.31 -12.25 -9.85
C LYS A 302 4.80 -13.53 -10.50
N ARG A 303 6.11 -13.70 -10.72
CA ARG A 303 6.64 -14.98 -11.22
C ARG A 303 6.32 -16.12 -10.28
N LEU A 304 6.34 -15.90 -8.96
CA LEU A 304 5.92 -16.89 -7.96
C LEU A 304 4.41 -17.18 -8.05
N LEU A 305 3.56 -16.16 -8.22
CA LEU A 305 2.12 -16.35 -8.43
C LEU A 305 1.79 -17.15 -9.71
N GLY A 306 2.53 -16.90 -10.79
CA GLY A 306 2.40 -17.67 -12.04
C GLY A 306 2.82 -19.14 -11.93
N LEU A 307 3.45 -19.55 -10.83
CA LEU A 307 3.78 -20.94 -10.56
C LEU A 307 2.58 -21.75 -10.07
N GLN A 308 1.56 -21.12 -9.47
CA GLN A 308 0.37 -21.85 -9.02
C GLN A 308 -0.39 -22.46 -10.21
N ALA A 309 -0.93 -23.66 -10.01
CA ALA A 309 -1.82 -24.28 -10.98
C ALA A 309 -3.17 -23.53 -10.97
N LYS A 310 -3.86 -23.44 -12.12
CA LYS A 310 -5.19 -22.80 -12.19
C LYS A 310 -6.33 -23.78 -11.88
N SER A 311 -6.08 -25.07 -12.09
CA SER A 311 -7.04 -26.15 -11.88
C SER A 311 -6.34 -27.35 -11.26
N ALA A 312 -7.13 -28.25 -10.70
CA ALA A 312 -6.69 -29.53 -10.18
C ALA A 312 -7.59 -30.66 -10.69
N ARG A 313 -6.99 -31.82 -10.96
CA ARG A 313 -7.73 -33.04 -11.30
C ARG A 313 -8.04 -33.82 -10.04
N VAL A 314 -9.29 -33.75 -9.59
CA VAL A 314 -9.73 -34.39 -8.35
C VAL A 314 -10.47 -35.69 -8.67
N LEU A 315 -10.23 -36.74 -7.89
CA LEU A 315 -10.97 -37.98 -7.91
C LEU A 315 -12.15 -37.88 -6.92
N ARG A 316 -13.38 -37.76 -7.44
CA ARG A 316 -14.62 -37.74 -6.64
C ARG A 316 -15.55 -38.83 -7.18
N ASP A 317 -16.16 -39.59 -6.28
CA ASP A 317 -17.12 -40.67 -6.63
C ASP A 317 -16.58 -41.70 -7.66
N GLY A 318 -15.27 -41.92 -7.66
CA GLY A 318 -14.60 -42.87 -8.58
C GLY A 318 -14.28 -42.29 -9.97
N GLU A 319 -14.69 -41.06 -10.26
CA GLU A 319 -14.41 -40.37 -11.52
C GLU A 319 -13.42 -39.20 -11.33
N THR A 320 -12.65 -38.92 -12.39
CA THR A 320 -11.70 -37.80 -12.39
C THR A 320 -12.35 -36.55 -12.98
N VAL A 321 -12.44 -35.48 -12.19
CA VAL A 321 -13.02 -34.20 -12.60
C VAL A 321 -11.98 -33.10 -12.48
N ASP A 322 -11.82 -32.30 -13.52
CA ASP A 322 -10.98 -31.10 -13.49
C ASP A 322 -11.79 -29.95 -12.88
N VAL A 323 -11.35 -29.42 -11.74
CA VAL A 323 -12.01 -28.31 -11.02
C VAL A 323 -11.08 -27.10 -10.92
N PRO A 324 -11.63 -25.87 -10.86
CA PRO A 324 -10.85 -24.67 -10.50
C PRO A 324 -10.12 -24.86 -9.16
N LEU A 325 -8.92 -24.28 -9.02
CA LEU A 325 -8.11 -24.46 -7.81
C LEU A 325 -8.85 -24.02 -6.53
N GLN A 326 -9.71 -22.99 -6.62
CA GLN A 326 -10.51 -22.50 -5.50
C GLN A 326 -11.56 -23.51 -4.97
N ASP A 327 -11.94 -24.51 -5.77
CA ASP A 327 -12.94 -25.52 -5.41
C ASP A 327 -12.33 -26.79 -4.82
N VAL A 328 -10.99 -26.82 -4.71
CA VAL A 328 -10.23 -27.91 -4.10
C VAL A 328 -10.32 -27.81 -2.58
N ARG A 329 -10.72 -28.90 -1.94
CA ARG A 329 -10.88 -28.98 -0.48
C ARG A 329 -9.79 -29.84 0.15
N ALA A 330 -9.43 -29.53 1.40
CA ALA A 330 -8.57 -30.41 2.17
C ALA A 330 -9.20 -31.82 2.26
N GLY A 331 -8.38 -32.85 2.05
CA GLY A 331 -8.83 -34.24 1.97
C GLY A 331 -9.16 -34.73 0.55
N ASP A 332 -9.32 -33.84 -0.44
CA ASP A 332 -9.51 -34.24 -1.84
C ASP A 332 -8.32 -35.10 -2.32
N VAL A 333 -8.62 -36.13 -3.11
CA VAL A 333 -7.61 -36.98 -3.75
C VAL A 333 -7.35 -36.44 -5.15
N ILE A 334 -6.11 -36.07 -5.43
CA ILE A 334 -5.72 -35.36 -6.65
C ILE A 334 -4.74 -36.21 -7.44
N ILE A 335 -4.91 -36.25 -8.75
CA ILE A 335 -4.05 -36.97 -9.69
C ILE A 335 -3.14 -35.97 -10.41
N VAL A 336 -1.83 -36.21 -10.38
CA VAL A 336 -0.83 -35.39 -11.08
C VAL A 336 -0.14 -36.24 -12.13
N ARG A 337 -0.16 -35.78 -13.38
CA ARG A 337 0.50 -36.45 -14.53
C ARG A 337 1.93 -35.93 -14.75
N PRO A 338 2.77 -36.68 -15.47
CA PRO A 338 4.10 -36.20 -15.89
C PRO A 338 4.01 -34.82 -16.55
N GLY A 339 4.87 -33.88 -16.13
CA GLY A 339 4.92 -32.50 -16.61
C GLY A 339 3.89 -31.55 -15.99
N GLU A 340 2.91 -32.05 -15.23
CA GLU A 340 1.93 -31.18 -14.56
C GLU A 340 2.51 -30.55 -13.29
N LYS A 341 1.98 -29.37 -12.93
CA LYS A 341 2.28 -28.72 -11.66
C LYS A 341 1.46 -29.36 -10.55
N VAL A 342 2.06 -29.51 -9.38
CA VAL A 342 1.32 -29.92 -8.18
C VAL A 342 0.41 -28.76 -7.77
N PRO A 343 -0.91 -28.93 -7.68
CA PRO A 343 -1.83 -27.80 -7.50
C PRO A 343 -1.87 -27.26 -6.06
N VAL A 344 -1.78 -28.14 -5.06
CA VAL A 344 -1.86 -27.81 -3.62
C VAL A 344 -0.91 -28.70 -2.83
N ASP A 345 -0.68 -28.37 -1.56
CA ASP A 345 0.19 -29.18 -0.70
C ASP A 345 -0.53 -30.45 -0.27
N GLY A 346 0.22 -31.55 -0.10
CA GLY A 346 -0.37 -32.80 0.33
C GLY A 346 0.61 -33.96 0.51
N VAL A 347 0.05 -35.15 0.68
CA VAL A 347 0.81 -36.39 0.93
C VAL A 347 0.44 -37.43 -0.14
N ILE A 348 1.45 -38.01 -0.78
CA ILE A 348 1.26 -39.03 -1.81
C ILE A 348 0.60 -40.28 -1.23
N LEU A 349 -0.48 -40.73 -1.86
CA LEU A 349 -1.19 -41.97 -1.54
C LEU A 349 -0.65 -43.14 -2.35
N SER A 350 -0.47 -42.94 -3.66
CA SER A 350 -0.01 -44.00 -4.57
C SER A 350 0.78 -43.44 -5.76
N GLY A 351 1.65 -44.27 -6.33
CA GLY A 351 2.56 -43.89 -7.40
C GLY A 351 3.91 -43.37 -6.91
N SER A 352 4.78 -43.05 -7.84
CA SER A 352 6.09 -42.45 -7.58
C SER A 352 6.53 -41.59 -8.75
N SER A 353 7.28 -40.54 -8.46
CA SER A 353 7.85 -39.66 -9.48
C SER A 353 9.04 -38.88 -8.92
N TYR A 354 9.72 -38.18 -9.82
CA TYR A 354 10.65 -37.12 -9.49
C TYR A 354 9.91 -35.79 -9.54
N VAL A 355 9.99 -35.02 -8.46
CA VAL A 355 9.38 -33.70 -8.35
C VAL A 355 10.48 -32.65 -8.31
N ASP A 356 10.37 -31.67 -9.18
CA ASP A 356 11.26 -30.52 -9.22
C ASP A 356 10.77 -29.45 -8.24
N GLU A 357 11.52 -29.33 -7.14
CA GLU A 357 11.27 -28.36 -6.07
C GLU A 357 12.21 -27.15 -6.13
N SER A 358 13.02 -27.03 -7.20
CA SER A 358 14.07 -26.00 -7.34
C SER A 358 13.57 -24.57 -7.16
N MET A 359 12.32 -24.30 -7.54
CA MET A 359 11.70 -22.98 -7.40
C MET A 359 11.42 -22.58 -5.94
N ILE A 360 11.38 -23.53 -5.03
CA ILE A 360 11.09 -23.31 -3.61
C ILE A 360 12.36 -23.53 -2.77
N THR A 361 13.06 -24.64 -3.00
CA THR A 361 14.25 -25.01 -2.23
C THR A 361 15.54 -24.39 -2.76
N GLY A 362 15.58 -23.99 -4.03
CA GLY A 362 16.80 -23.56 -4.73
C GLY A 362 17.69 -24.72 -5.20
N GLU A 363 17.34 -25.97 -4.89
CA GLU A 363 18.13 -27.13 -5.27
C GLU A 363 17.79 -27.60 -6.70
N PRO A 364 18.76 -27.67 -7.64
CA PRO A 364 18.46 -27.95 -9.05
C PRO A 364 18.12 -29.42 -9.34
N VAL A 365 18.35 -30.33 -8.40
CA VAL A 365 18.16 -31.78 -8.58
C VAL A 365 16.74 -32.16 -8.15
N PRO A 366 15.92 -32.76 -9.04
CA PRO A 366 14.60 -33.25 -8.67
C PRO A 366 14.65 -34.32 -7.58
N VAL A 367 13.71 -34.23 -6.63
CA VAL A 367 13.62 -35.12 -5.47
C VAL A 367 12.68 -36.29 -5.78
N THR A 368 13.10 -37.50 -5.43
CA THR A 368 12.23 -38.69 -5.54
C THR A 368 11.10 -38.63 -4.51
N LYS A 369 9.87 -38.78 -4.96
CA LYS A 369 8.67 -38.84 -4.12
C LYS A 369 7.92 -40.15 -4.34
N THR A 370 7.60 -40.81 -3.25
CA THR A 370 6.86 -42.09 -3.21
C THR A 370 5.68 -41.97 -2.24
N ALA A 371 4.86 -43.03 -2.13
CA ALA A 371 3.76 -43.08 -1.15
C ALA A 371 4.24 -42.70 0.27
N GLY A 372 3.49 -41.82 0.93
CA GLY A 372 3.84 -41.22 2.23
C GLY A 372 4.70 -39.97 2.17
N SER A 373 5.28 -39.62 1.01
CA SER A 373 6.06 -38.39 0.85
C SER A 373 5.16 -37.16 0.77
N GLU A 374 5.63 -36.03 1.33
CA GLU A 374 5.00 -34.72 1.17
C GLU A 374 5.34 -34.12 -0.20
N VAL A 375 4.34 -33.46 -0.79
CA VAL A 375 4.47 -32.67 -2.02
C VAL A 375 3.96 -31.26 -1.79
N VAL A 376 4.62 -30.30 -2.42
CA VAL A 376 4.34 -28.88 -2.25
C VAL A 376 3.70 -28.32 -3.52
N GLY A 377 2.64 -27.53 -3.38
CA GLY A 377 1.98 -26.85 -4.47
C GLY A 377 2.95 -25.93 -5.24
N GLY A 378 2.78 -25.85 -6.56
CA GLY A 378 3.63 -25.07 -7.48
C GLY A 378 4.91 -25.76 -7.94
N THR A 379 5.29 -26.88 -7.32
CA THR A 379 6.38 -27.75 -7.82
C THR A 379 5.97 -28.50 -9.08
N VAL A 380 6.95 -28.97 -9.87
CA VAL A 380 6.69 -29.59 -11.17
C VAL A 380 6.94 -31.09 -11.10
N ASN A 381 5.92 -31.87 -11.43
CA ASN A 381 6.06 -33.31 -11.59
C ASN A 381 6.82 -33.61 -12.91
N ARG A 382 7.83 -34.48 -12.87
CA ARG A 382 8.64 -34.79 -14.06
C ARG A 382 8.12 -36.02 -14.81
N ASN A 383 8.50 -37.23 -14.39
CA ASN A 383 8.42 -38.40 -15.28
C ASN A 383 7.34 -39.44 -14.88
N GLY A 384 6.89 -39.47 -13.63
CA GLY A 384 5.88 -40.40 -13.12
C GLY A 384 4.51 -39.75 -12.94
N SER A 385 3.51 -40.56 -12.59
CA SER A 385 2.21 -40.08 -12.13
C SER A 385 1.96 -40.57 -10.71
N PHE A 386 1.33 -39.74 -9.91
CA PHE A 386 0.98 -40.10 -8.54
C PHE A 386 -0.36 -39.51 -8.17
N THR A 387 -1.00 -40.14 -7.19
CA THR A 387 -2.18 -39.60 -6.53
C THR A 387 -1.80 -39.16 -5.13
N PHE A 388 -2.32 -38.03 -4.68
CA PHE A 388 -2.01 -37.49 -3.36
C PHE A 388 -3.26 -36.93 -2.70
N ARG A 389 -3.27 -36.90 -1.37
CA ARG A 389 -4.33 -36.28 -0.57
C ARG A 389 -3.94 -34.84 -0.26
N ALA A 390 -4.81 -33.88 -0.60
CA ALA A 390 -4.61 -32.48 -0.26
C ALA A 390 -4.62 -32.29 1.27
N THR A 391 -3.59 -31.63 1.82
CA THR A 391 -3.50 -31.31 3.25
C THR A 391 -3.66 -29.83 3.53
N LYS A 392 -3.09 -28.95 2.69
CA LYS A 392 -3.23 -27.50 2.78
C LYS A 392 -3.66 -26.94 1.44
N VAL A 393 -4.70 -26.09 1.45
CA VAL A 393 -5.31 -25.51 0.24
C VAL A 393 -5.42 -24.00 0.36
N GLY A 394 -5.51 -23.30 -0.77
CA GLY A 394 -5.66 -21.85 -0.82
C GLY A 394 -4.59 -21.11 0.01
N ALA A 395 -5.07 -20.33 0.99
CA ALA A 395 -4.27 -19.46 1.83
C ALA A 395 -3.31 -20.20 2.78
N ASP A 396 -3.53 -21.50 3.01
CA ASP A 396 -2.73 -22.31 3.93
C ASP A 396 -1.55 -23.01 3.25
N THR A 397 -1.46 -22.96 1.92
CA THR A 397 -0.35 -23.56 1.15
C THR A 397 0.99 -22.88 1.47
N LEU A 398 2.10 -23.60 1.35
CA LEU A 398 3.44 -23.06 1.58
C LEU A 398 3.73 -21.84 0.70
N ILE A 399 3.35 -21.89 -0.58
CA ILE A 399 3.50 -20.75 -1.50
C ILE A 399 2.68 -19.55 -1.02
N ALA A 400 1.43 -19.74 -0.58
CA ALA A 400 0.62 -18.65 -0.04
C ALA A 400 1.22 -18.05 1.23
N GLN A 401 1.83 -18.87 2.09
CA GLN A 401 2.53 -18.40 3.30
C GLN A 401 3.79 -17.58 2.95
N ILE A 402 4.59 -18.03 1.98
CA ILE A 402 5.75 -17.28 1.47
C ILE A 402 5.30 -15.93 0.93
N ILE A 403 4.24 -15.90 0.11
CA ILE A 403 3.70 -14.66 -0.44
C ILE A 403 3.20 -13.72 0.66
N ARG A 404 2.60 -14.23 1.73
CA ARG A 404 2.12 -13.39 2.84
C ARG A 404 3.24 -12.76 3.67
N MET A 405 4.40 -13.40 3.74
CA MET A 405 5.55 -12.90 4.50
C MET A 405 6.31 -11.77 3.78
N VAL A 406 6.14 -11.66 2.45
CA VAL A 406 6.80 -10.65 1.59
C VAL A 406 5.85 -9.48 1.34
#